data_AF-A0A0M7ALE2-F1
#
_entry.id   AF-A0A0M7ALE2-F1
#
_cell.length_a   1.000
_cell.length_b   1.000
_cell.length_c   1.000
_cell.angle_alpha   90.00
_cell.angle_beta   90.00
_cell.angle_gamma   90.00
#
_symmetry.space_group_name_H-M   'P 1'
#
loop_
_entity.id
_entity.type
_entity.pdbx_description
1 polymer ?
#
loop_
_entity_poly.entity_id
_entity_poly.type
_entity_poly.pdbx_seq_one_letter_code
_entity_poly.pdbx_strand_id
1 'polypeptide(L)'
;METAARRSACLRLNAETLDQAKELGINVTAVAEDALEKAISAMKCRIWLEENADAFDAQREWHEQNGHPLADIIAGPAGAAWKS
;
A
#
# COMPACT_ATOMS: atom_id res chain seq x y z
N MET A 1 14.70 2.47 -20.17
CA MET A 1 14.34 2.71 -18.76
C MET A 1 14.61 4.17 -18.48
N GLU A 2 13.57 5.01 -18.52
CA GLU A 2 13.73 6.43 -18.19
C GLU A 2 14.09 6.56 -16.72
N THR A 3 15.30 7.03 -16.44
CA THR A 3 15.69 7.49 -15.11
C THR A 3 14.79 8.68 -14.78
N ALA A 4 13.83 8.49 -13.87
CA ALA A 4 12.98 9.57 -13.40
C ALA A 4 13.84 10.76 -12.98
N ALA A 5 13.55 11.94 -13.54
CA ALA A 5 14.32 13.14 -13.24
C ALA A 5 14.16 13.50 -11.75
N ARG A 6 15.25 13.37 -10.98
CA ARG A 6 15.28 13.82 -9.59
C ARG A 6 15.14 15.34 -9.55
N ARG A 7 14.21 15.81 -8.74
CA ARG A 7 14.02 17.24 -8.45
C ARG A 7 14.47 17.49 -7.02
N SER A 8 15.28 18.52 -6.81
CA SER A 8 15.63 18.96 -5.46
C SER A 8 14.45 19.68 -4.82
N ALA A 9 14.18 19.37 -3.56
CA ALA A 9 13.20 20.07 -2.74
C ALA A 9 13.90 20.56 -1.47
N CYS A 10 13.72 21.84 -1.12
CA CYS A 10 14.20 22.39 0.14
C CYS A 10 13.10 22.20 1.20
N LEU A 11 13.41 21.47 2.28
CA LEU A 11 12.50 21.25 3.39
C LEU A 11 13.19 21.62 4.72
N ARG A 12 12.41 22.05 5.70
CA ARG A 12 12.91 22.41 7.04
C ARG A 12 12.62 21.27 8.01
N LEU A 13 13.66 20.77 8.66
CA LEU A 13 13.58 19.74 9.70
C LEU A 13 14.12 20.30 11.03
N ASN A 14 13.84 19.59 12.13
CA ASN A 14 14.41 19.91 13.43
C ASN A 14 15.95 19.77 13.37
N ALA A 15 16.66 20.79 13.84
CA ALA A 15 18.11 20.82 13.90
C ALA A 15 18.68 19.68 14.76
N GLU A 16 18.08 19.40 15.92
CA GLU A 16 18.55 18.33 16.82
C GLU A 16 18.49 16.95 16.15
N THR A 17 17.41 16.69 15.39
CA THR A 17 17.25 15.44 14.66
C THR A 17 18.26 15.32 13.51
N LEU A 18 18.60 16.44 12.84
CA LEU A 18 19.62 16.45 11.79
C LEU A 18 21.02 16.22 12.36
N ASP A 19 21.32 16.81 13.51
CA ASP A 19 22.61 16.62 14.19
C ASP A 19 22.77 15.16 14.64
N GLN A 20 21.74 14.59 15.27
CA GLN A 20 21.73 13.15 15.62
C GLN A 20 21.85 12.25 14.39
N ALA A 21 21.12 12.55 13.31
CA ALA A 21 21.21 11.78 12.08
C ALA A 21 22.64 11.81 11.49
N LYS A 22 23.30 12.98 11.55
CA LYS A 22 24.68 13.14 11.10
C LYS A 22 25.67 12.36 11.97
N GLU A 23 25.51 12.40 13.29
CA GLU A 23 26.32 11.62 14.24
C GLU A 23 26.21 10.11 14.00
N LEU A 24 25.00 9.65 13.65
CA LEU A 24 24.70 8.25 13.38
C LEU A 24 25.00 7.83 11.91
N GLY A 25 25.46 8.75 11.05
CA GLY A 25 25.74 8.47 9.65
C GLY A 25 24.50 8.16 8.80
N ILE A 26 23.32 8.62 9.22
CA ILE A 26 22.05 8.39 8.53
C ILE A 26 21.95 9.28 7.30
N ASN A 27 21.64 8.69 6.14
CA ASN A 27 21.37 9.44 4.92
C ASN A 27 19.93 9.98 4.94
N VAL A 28 19.76 11.22 5.41
CA VAL A 28 18.46 11.89 5.55
C VAL A 28 17.69 11.95 4.23
N THR A 29 18.37 12.15 3.09
CA THR A 29 17.72 12.20 1.78
C THR A 29 17.10 10.85 1.41
N ALA A 30 17.83 9.75 1.64
CA ALA A 30 17.31 8.41 1.36
C ALA A 30 16.12 8.05 2.27
N VAL A 31 16.20 8.42 3.55
CA VAL A 31 15.08 8.21 4.50
C VAL A 31 13.86 9.05 4.10
N ALA A 32 14.06 10.30 3.69
CA ALA A 32 12.97 11.15 3.24
C ALA A 32 12.30 10.62 1.96
N GLU A 33 13.08 10.07 1.03
CA GLU A 33 12.58 9.45 -0.20
C GLU A 33 11.72 8.21 0.11
N ASP A 34 12.22 7.29 0.93
CA ASP A 34 11.48 6.08 1.34
C ASP A 34 10.20 6.43 2.13
N ALA A 35 10.29 7.38 3.06
CA ALA A 35 9.13 7.83 3.83
C ALA A 35 8.06 8.47 2.93
N LEU A 36 8.48 9.25 1.94
CA LEU A 36 7.56 9.89 0.99
C LEU A 36 6.92 8.85 0.07
N GLU A 37 7.67 7.88 -0.43
CA GLU A 37 7.12 6.79 -1.26
C GLU A 37 6.06 5.99 -0.50
N LYS A 38 6.34 5.64 0.76
CA LYS A 38 5.39 4.95 1.64
C LYS A 38 4.13 5.78 1.87
N ALA A 39 4.28 7.08 2.15
CA ALA A 39 3.14 7.98 2.34
C ALA A 39 2.27 8.11 1.07
N ILE A 40 2.90 8.24 -0.10
CA ILE A 40 2.21 8.30 -1.39
C ILE A 40 1.46 7.00 -1.65
N SER A 41 2.11 5.85 -1.45
CA SER A 41 1.50 4.53 -1.65
C SER A 41 0.30 4.32 -0.73
N ALA A 42 0.43 4.66 0.55
CA ALA A 42 -0.65 4.59 1.52
C ALA A 42 -1.83 5.49 1.12
N MET A 43 -1.55 6.71 0.68
CA MET A 43 -2.61 7.63 0.26
C MET A 43 -3.32 7.15 -1.02
N LYS A 44 -2.57 6.62 -2.00
CA LYS A 44 -3.15 6.00 -3.20
C LYS A 44 -4.03 4.81 -2.85
N CYS A 45 -3.59 3.95 -1.95
CA CYS A 45 -4.37 2.83 -1.46
C CYS A 45 -5.67 3.31 -0.79
N ARG A 46 -5.59 4.36 0.05
CA ARG A 46 -6.77 4.94 0.70
C ARG A 46 -7.78 5.50 -0.31
N ILE A 47 -7.31 6.28 -1.29
CA ILE A 47 -8.14 6.82 -2.36
C ILE A 47 -8.80 5.69 -3.14
N TRP A 48 -8.03 4.68 -3.53
CA TRP A 48 -8.54 3.54 -4.27
C TRP A 48 -9.61 2.77 -3.46
N LEU A 49 -9.40 2.54 -2.17
CA LEU A 49 -10.40 1.90 -1.30
C LEU A 49 -11.69 2.71 -1.23
N GLU A 50 -11.59 4.05 -1.14
CA GLU A 50 -12.76 4.94 -1.12
C GLU A 50 -13.50 4.90 -2.46
N GLU A 51 -12.78 4.94 -3.59
CA GLU A 51 -13.37 4.85 -4.93
C GLU A 51 -14.02 3.48 -5.21
N ASN A 52 -13.53 2.41 -4.58
CA ASN A 52 -14.02 1.05 -4.81
C ASN A 52 -14.95 0.55 -3.69
N ALA A 53 -15.27 1.38 -2.69
CA ALA A 53 -16.13 1.02 -1.58
C ALA A 53 -17.49 0.49 -2.06
N ASP A 54 -18.14 1.22 -2.97
CA ASP A 54 -19.43 0.83 -3.56
C ASP A 54 -19.34 -0.50 -4.32
N ALA A 55 -18.21 -0.77 -4.99
CA ALA A 55 -18.01 -2.01 -5.72
C ALA A 55 -17.87 -3.21 -4.77
N PHE A 56 -17.18 -3.02 -3.64
CA PHE A 56 -17.08 -4.05 -2.60
C PHE A 56 -18.42 -4.29 -1.90
N ASP A 57 -19.21 -3.24 -1.67
CA ASP A 57 -20.54 -3.37 -1.09
C ASP A 57 -21.51 -4.07 -2.05
N ALA A 58 -21.51 -3.71 -3.34
CA ALA A 58 -22.28 -4.41 -4.36
C ALA A 58 -21.86 -5.89 -4.49
N GLN A 59 -20.56 -6.18 -4.40
CA GLN A 59 -20.06 -7.55 -4.41
C GLN A 59 -20.51 -8.33 -3.16
N ARG A 60 -20.47 -7.71 -1.97
CA ARG A 60 -20.96 -8.31 -0.72
C ARG A 60 -22.43 -8.65 -0.83
N GLU A 61 -23.26 -7.69 -1.26
CA GLU A 61 -24.70 -7.89 -1.42
C GLU A 61 -24.98 -9.03 -2.42
N TRP A 62 -24.26 -9.07 -3.54
CA TRP A 62 -24.39 -10.15 -4.51
C TRP A 62 -24.03 -11.52 -3.90
N HIS A 63 -22.96 -11.61 -3.12
CA HIS A 63 -22.57 -12.85 -2.44
C HIS A 63 -23.58 -13.29 -1.37
N GLU A 64 -24.21 -12.36 -0.66
CA GLU A 64 -25.26 -12.69 0.31
C GLU A 64 -26.51 -13.27 -0.37
N GLN A 65 -26.85 -12.75 -1.55
CA GLN A 65 -28.01 -13.21 -2.32
C GLN A 65 -27.77 -14.52 -3.08
N ASN A 66 -26.57 -14.70 -3.65
CA ASN A 66 -26.27 -15.78 -4.60
C ASN A 66 -25.35 -16.87 -4.01
N GLY A 67 -24.80 -16.65 -2.82
CA GLY A 67 -23.76 -17.49 -2.25
C GLY A 67 -22.40 -17.27 -2.91
N HIS A 68 -21.40 -18.03 -2.46
CA HIS A 68 -20.07 -17.97 -3.04
C HIS A 68 -20.03 -18.76 -4.36
N PRO A 69 -19.64 -18.16 -5.50
CA PRO A 69 -19.78 -18.79 -6.82
C PRO A 69 -18.88 -20.02 -6.99
N LEU A 70 -17.81 -20.10 -6.19
CA LEU A 70 -16.90 -21.25 -6.15
C LEU A 70 -17.13 -22.17 -4.95
N ALA A 71 -18.25 -22.03 -4.22
CA ALA A 71 -18.50 -22.80 -2.99
C ALA A 71 -18.31 -24.31 -3.20
N ASP A 72 -18.83 -24.87 -4.30
CA ASP A 72 -18.77 -26.30 -4.59
C ASP A 72 -17.34 -26.78 -4.90
N ILE A 73 -16.53 -25.94 -5.55
CA ILE A 73 -15.13 -26.25 -5.87
C ILE A 73 -14.27 -26.20 -4.60
N ILE A 74 -14.53 -25.20 -3.74
CA ILE A 74 -13.84 -25.04 -2.46
C ILE A 74 -14.18 -26.18 -1.49
N ALA A 75 -15.44 -26.64 -1.49
CA ALA A 75 -15.88 -27.80 -0.70
C ALA A 75 -15.42 -29.13 -1.30
N GLY A 76 -15.03 -29.14 -2.58
CA GLY A 76 -14.54 -30.30 -3.30
C GLY A 76 -13.06 -30.63 -3.03
N PRO A 77 -12.57 -31.74 -3.61
CA PRO A 77 -11.19 -32.22 -3.39
C PRO A 77 -10.12 -31.23 -3.89
N ALA A 78 -10.45 -30.37 -4.86
CA ALA A 78 -9.56 -29.33 -5.36
C ALA A 78 -9.33 -28.20 -4.34
N GLY A 79 -10.29 -27.92 -3.46
CA GLY A 79 -10.14 -26.90 -2.41
C GLY A 79 -9.05 -27.23 -1.39
N ALA A 80 -8.75 -28.51 -1.17
CA ALA A 80 -7.67 -28.95 -0.30
C ALA A 80 -6.27 -28.57 -0.83
N ALA A 81 -6.11 -28.47 -2.16
CA ALA A 81 -4.85 -28.10 -2.79
C ALA A 81 -4.53 -26.60 -2.68
N TRP A 82 -5.51 -25.76 -2.37
CA TRP A 82 -5.34 -24.30 -2.24
C TRP A 82 -5.11 -23.81 -0.80
N LYS A 83 -5.14 -24.72 0.18
CA LYS A 83 -4.89 -24.40 1.59
C LYS A 83 -3.43 -24.63 2.04
N SER A 84 -2.54 -25.02 1.11
CA SER A 84 -1.09 -25.19 1.36
C SER A 84 -0.30 -23.93 0.98
#